data_AF-A0A452SHU2-F1
#
_entry.id   AF-A0A452SHU2-F1
#
_cell.length_a   1.000
_cell.length_b   1.000
_cell.length_c   1.000
_cell.angle_alpha   90.00
_cell.angle_beta   90.00
_cell.angle_gamma   90.00
#
_symmetry.space_group_name_H-M   'P 1'
#
loop_
_entity.id
_entity.type
_entity.pdbx_description
1 polymer ?
#
loop_
_entity_poly.entity_id
_entity_poly.type
_entity_poly.pdbx_seq_one_letter_code
_entity_poly.pdbx_strand_id
1 'polypeptide(L)'
;MSGAIFAPLEGLGALDAASGHPLVCPLCHAQFECPCLLDCFHDFCAGCLRGRATDGRLACPLCQHQTVVKGPSGLPPVDRLLQFLVDSSGDGMEVVHCANCDLECSKQDAETTYFCNTCGQPLCARCRDETHRARMFARHDIVALGQRSRDVLQKCTLHAEPYIMFSTDKKSLLCIRCFRDMQGESRAHCVDLESAYVQGCERLEQAVLAVKALQTATREAIALLQAMVEEVRRSAAEEEAAIHALFGSMQDKLAERKMLLLQAVQSQYEEKDKAFKEQLSHLATLLPTLQVHLVICSSFLSLANKAEFLDLGYELMERLQGIVTRPQHLRPAQNSKITSDHRAEFARCLEPLLLLGPRRTTGAGGGTNTLAVGSGPKVLMGPSCPSPVGKMLGSLVQKPTLHRSISTKVLLAEGEDTPFTEHCRHYEDSYRRLQAEMQNLKDQVQELHRDLTKHHALIKAEIMGDILHKSRQVDAQIASEYASLEGMRAVFQEIWEESYQRVANEQEIYEAQLHDLLQLKQENAYLTTITKQITPYVRSIAKVKERLEPSRTHVTCSFRNDPVGVTEKREKTSEPRGNGRTLNSLTEEPPLKNKDAHRPRQKNGGDAPTRRERPT
;
A
#
# COMPACT_ATOMS: atom_id res chain seq x y z
N MET A 1 28.62 30.49 24.35
CA MET A 1 27.64 31.46 23.82
C MET A 1 28.13 31.97 22.48
N SER A 2 27.19 32.27 21.58
CA SER A 2 27.31 32.33 20.10
C SER A 2 27.16 30.93 19.50
N GLY A 3 26.05 30.53 18.93
CA GLY A 3 24.89 31.26 18.42
C GLY A 3 24.49 30.53 17.16
N ALA A 4 23.47 29.70 17.25
CA ALA A 4 22.88 29.01 16.13
C ALA A 4 22.35 30.06 15.13
N ILE A 5 23.06 30.26 14.03
CA ILE A 5 22.61 31.07 12.88
C ILE A 5 22.56 30.15 11.67
N PHE A 6 21.84 29.04 11.78
CA PHE A 6 21.34 28.32 10.61
C PHE A 6 20.01 27.72 11.05
N ALA A 7 18.91 28.36 10.66
CA ALA A 7 17.64 27.66 10.61
C ALA A 7 17.83 26.51 9.61
N PRO A 8 17.54 25.24 9.98
CA PRO A 8 17.36 24.19 8.99
C PRO A 8 16.35 24.70 7.97
N LEU A 9 16.57 24.42 6.69
CA LEU A 9 15.68 24.81 5.60
C LEU A 9 14.39 23.98 5.65
N GLU A 10 13.64 24.05 6.76
CA GLU A 10 12.31 23.48 6.94
C GLU A 10 11.29 24.49 6.42
N GLY A 11 11.28 24.66 5.10
CA GLY A 11 10.40 25.63 4.44
C GLY A 11 10.49 25.55 2.93
N LEU A 12 9.82 24.56 2.34
CA LEU A 12 9.70 24.35 0.89
C LEU A 12 8.96 25.48 0.13
N GLY A 13 8.71 26.63 0.75
CA GLY A 13 8.11 27.82 0.13
C GLY A 13 9.09 28.93 -0.26
N ALA A 14 10.40 28.77 -0.04
CA ALA A 14 11.39 29.85 -0.16
C ALA A 14 12.35 29.73 -1.37
N LEU A 15 11.99 29.00 -2.43
CA LEU A 15 12.87 28.83 -3.59
C LEU A 15 12.95 30.06 -4.50
N ASP A 16 11.93 30.92 -4.47
CA ASP A 16 11.92 32.16 -5.27
C ASP A 16 12.57 33.36 -4.54
N ALA A 17 12.80 33.27 -3.23
CA ALA A 17 13.32 34.37 -2.41
C ALA A 17 14.86 34.36 -2.25
N ALA A 18 15.56 33.30 -2.65
CA ALA A 18 17.00 33.16 -2.48
C ALA A 18 17.83 33.67 -3.67
N SER A 19 17.31 34.61 -4.47
CA SER A 19 18.07 35.29 -5.52
C SER A 19 18.92 36.42 -4.93
N GLY A 20 19.89 36.05 -4.08
CA GLY A 20 20.95 36.97 -3.66
C GLY A 20 21.75 37.46 -4.87
N HIS A 21 22.27 38.68 -4.79
CA HIS A 21 23.12 39.24 -5.85
C HIS A 21 24.31 38.29 -6.12
N PRO A 22 24.63 37.94 -7.38
CA PRO A 22 25.56 36.85 -7.71
C PRO A 22 27.01 37.08 -7.26
N LEU A 23 27.35 38.32 -6.90
CA LEU A 23 28.68 38.72 -6.40
C LEU A 23 28.72 38.99 -4.89
N VAL A 24 27.69 38.54 -4.16
CA VAL A 24 27.59 38.70 -2.71
C VAL A 24 27.76 37.36 -2.02
N CYS A 25 28.60 37.34 -0.99
CA CYS A 25 28.84 36.16 -0.19
C CYS A 25 27.60 35.83 0.68
N PRO A 26 27.09 34.60 0.66
CA PRO A 26 25.89 34.21 1.42
C PRO A 26 26.09 34.18 2.95
N LEU A 27 27.33 34.30 3.45
CA LEU A 27 27.62 34.28 4.89
C LEU A 27 27.77 35.67 5.50
N CYS A 28 28.49 36.58 4.84
CA CYS A 28 28.64 37.96 5.33
C CYS A 28 27.68 38.95 4.66
N HIS A 29 26.95 38.52 3.63
CA HIS A 29 26.05 39.36 2.82
C HIS A 29 26.72 40.62 2.24
N ALA A 30 28.05 40.60 2.11
CA ALA A 30 28.86 41.63 1.48
C ALA A 30 29.47 41.10 0.16
N GLN A 31 30.01 42.00 -0.65
CA GLN A 31 30.75 41.62 -1.86
C GLN A 31 31.89 40.66 -1.50
N PHE A 32 32.14 39.68 -2.37
CA PHE A 32 33.17 38.68 -2.09
C PHE A 32 34.56 39.31 -1.87
N GLU A 33 35.22 38.87 -0.80
CA GLU A 33 36.60 39.24 -0.49
C GLU A 33 37.44 37.95 -0.46
N CYS A 34 38.34 37.80 -1.43
CA CYS A 34 39.05 36.55 -1.71
C CYS A 34 38.09 35.34 -1.77
N PRO A 35 37.23 35.24 -2.82
CA PRO A 35 36.27 34.14 -2.93
C PRO A 35 36.99 32.80 -3.04
N CYS A 36 36.53 31.81 -2.29
CA CYS A 36 37.02 30.44 -2.30
C CYS A 36 35.91 29.51 -2.82
N LEU A 37 36.23 28.72 -3.84
CA LEU A 37 35.32 27.74 -4.43
C LEU A 37 35.46 26.39 -3.72
N LEU A 38 34.33 25.82 -3.30
CA LEU A 38 34.25 24.47 -2.72
C LEU A 38 33.99 23.41 -3.81
N ASP A 39 34.23 22.14 -3.47
CA ASP A 39 33.98 20.99 -4.38
C ASP A 39 32.50 20.84 -4.78
N CYS A 40 31.57 21.44 -4.02
CA CYS A 40 30.14 21.51 -4.33
C CYS A 40 29.72 22.72 -5.17
N PHE A 41 30.67 23.49 -5.69
CA PHE A 41 30.45 24.69 -6.50
C PHE A 41 29.74 25.85 -5.77
N HIS A 42 29.84 25.91 -4.45
CA HIS A 42 29.45 27.09 -3.68
C HIS A 42 30.67 27.94 -3.36
N ASP A 43 30.49 29.26 -3.38
CA ASP A 43 31.53 30.24 -3.10
C ASP A 43 31.29 30.99 -1.79
N PHE A 44 32.40 31.25 -1.08
CA PHE A 44 32.40 32.05 0.15
C PHE A 44 33.69 32.85 0.26
N CYS A 45 33.68 33.97 1.00
CA CYS A 45 34.92 34.69 1.32
C CYS A 45 35.88 33.80 2.12
N ALA A 46 37.19 33.88 1.86
CA ALA A 46 38.23 33.20 2.63
C ALA A 46 38.10 33.48 4.15
N GLY A 47 37.78 34.73 4.51
CA GLY A 47 37.53 35.13 5.90
C GLY A 47 36.31 34.43 6.53
N CYS A 48 35.26 34.16 5.75
CA CYS A 48 34.05 33.48 6.22
C CYS A 48 34.25 31.97 6.43
N LEU A 49 35.20 31.37 5.70
CA LEU A 49 35.57 29.96 5.81
C LEU A 49 36.66 29.69 6.86
N ARG A 50 37.38 30.72 7.29
CA ARG A 50 38.49 30.60 8.25
C ARG A 50 38.02 29.95 9.55
N GLY A 51 38.76 28.95 10.01
CA GLY A 51 38.49 28.23 11.26
C GLY A 51 37.35 27.20 11.19
N ARG A 52 36.75 26.98 10.01
CA ARG A 52 35.69 25.96 9.81
C ARG A 52 36.20 24.61 9.33
N ALA A 53 37.50 24.50 9.02
CA ALA A 53 38.10 23.24 8.61
C ALA A 53 38.44 22.39 9.85
N THR A 54 38.03 21.12 9.83
CA THR A 54 38.34 20.10 10.83
C THR A 54 39.03 18.93 10.14
N ASP A 55 40.19 18.51 10.63
CA ASP A 55 40.96 17.38 10.08
C ASP A 55 41.23 17.46 8.57
N GLY A 56 41.50 18.68 8.07
CA GLY A 56 41.78 18.92 6.64
C GLY A 56 40.54 18.84 5.73
N ARG A 57 39.33 18.86 6.31
CA ARG A 57 38.06 18.89 5.59
C ARG A 57 37.22 20.09 6.01
N LEU A 58 36.51 20.66 5.06
CA LEU A 58 35.58 21.77 5.28
C LEU A 58 34.20 21.36 4.79
N ALA A 59 33.20 21.41 5.66
CA ALA A 59 31.81 21.17 5.28
C ALA A 59 31.19 22.47 4.76
N CYS A 60 30.54 22.40 3.59
CA CYS A 60 29.86 23.53 3.00
C CYS A 60 28.71 24.02 3.91
N PRO A 61 28.66 25.31 4.29
CA PRO A 61 27.58 25.84 5.12
C PRO A 61 26.17 25.77 4.50
N LEU A 62 26.06 25.61 3.18
CA LEU A 62 24.78 25.57 2.48
C LEU A 62 24.25 24.15 2.25
N CYS A 63 25.11 23.24 1.77
CA CYS A 63 24.71 21.88 1.39
C CYS A 63 25.42 20.77 2.16
N GLN A 64 26.28 21.12 3.12
CA GLN A 64 27.06 20.20 3.98
C GLN A 64 28.04 19.28 3.24
N HIS A 65 28.22 19.45 1.93
CA HIS A 65 29.20 18.71 1.14
C HIS A 65 30.62 18.96 1.67
N GLN A 66 31.43 17.91 1.75
CA GLN A 66 32.78 17.98 2.28
C GLN A 66 33.80 18.32 1.19
N THR A 67 34.55 19.39 1.39
CA THR A 67 35.67 19.80 0.55
C THR A 67 37.00 19.51 1.24
N VAL A 68 37.94 18.92 0.51
CA VAL A 68 39.29 18.61 1.04
C VAL A 68 40.20 19.82 0.88
N VAL A 69 40.71 20.35 1.98
CA VAL A 69 41.62 21.51 1.98
C VAL A 69 43.07 21.06 2.14
N LYS A 70 43.96 21.56 1.26
CA LYS A 70 45.38 21.21 1.26
C LYS A 70 46.21 22.45 1.59
N GLY A 71 47.00 22.39 2.66
CA GLY A 71 47.93 23.45 3.07
C GLY A 71 47.74 23.94 4.52
N PRO A 72 48.70 24.70 5.06
CA PRO A 72 48.70 25.14 6.47
C PRO A 72 47.59 26.14 6.81
N SER A 73 46.97 26.78 5.81
CA SER A 73 45.88 27.75 5.97
C SER A 73 44.50 27.08 6.16
N GLY A 74 44.35 25.80 5.81
CA GLY A 74 43.07 25.08 5.91
C GLY A 74 41.94 25.67 5.04
N LEU A 75 42.27 26.40 3.96
CA LEU A 75 41.30 27.05 3.08
C LEU A 75 41.28 26.43 1.67
N PRO A 76 40.12 26.41 0.99
CA PRO A 76 40.03 26.04 -0.43
C PRO A 76 40.77 27.03 -1.34
N PRO A 77 41.10 26.65 -2.59
CA PRO A 77 41.72 27.57 -3.55
C PRO A 77 40.81 28.77 -3.84
N VAL A 78 41.44 29.93 -4.10
CA VAL A 78 40.73 31.14 -4.50
C VAL A 78 40.12 30.94 -5.89
N ASP A 79 38.85 31.28 -6.05
CA ASP A 79 38.20 31.33 -7.35
C ASP A 79 38.64 32.59 -8.11
N ARG A 80 39.55 32.38 -9.05
CA ARG A 80 40.08 33.46 -9.90
C ARG A 80 39.02 34.03 -10.84
N LEU A 81 38.03 33.24 -11.25
CA LEU A 81 36.96 33.71 -12.12
C LEU A 81 36.03 34.65 -11.34
N LEU A 82 35.54 34.21 -10.19
CA LEU A 82 34.69 35.05 -9.35
C LEU A 82 35.44 36.29 -8.84
N GLN A 83 36.72 36.17 -8.46
CA GLN A 83 37.55 37.33 -8.11
C GLN A 83 37.65 38.32 -9.27
N PHE A 84 37.88 37.86 -10.51
CA PHE A 84 37.90 38.73 -11.69
C PHE A 84 36.55 39.44 -11.92
N LEU A 85 35.43 38.75 -11.72
CA LEU A 85 34.08 39.32 -11.85
C LEU A 85 33.82 40.38 -10.77
N VAL A 86 34.24 40.13 -9.53
CA VAL A 86 34.17 41.07 -8.41
C VAL A 86 35.00 42.31 -8.70
N ASP A 87 36.28 42.13 -9.06
CA ASP A 87 37.21 43.22 -9.36
C ASP A 87 36.78 44.05 -10.58
N SER A 88 36.09 43.42 -11.54
CA SER A 88 35.55 44.10 -12.73
C SER A 88 34.20 44.77 -12.46
N SER A 89 33.43 44.30 -11.48
CA SER A 89 32.18 44.93 -11.02
C SER A 89 32.42 46.14 -10.10
N GLY A 90 33.58 46.18 -9.44
CA GLY A 90 34.07 47.36 -8.75
C GLY A 90 34.56 48.38 -9.77
N ASP A 91 33.65 49.25 -10.22
CA ASP A 91 34.03 50.42 -11.01
C ASP A 91 35.15 51.18 -10.30
N GLY A 92 36.21 51.50 -11.04
CA GLY A 92 37.56 51.73 -10.53
C GLY A 92 37.64 52.75 -9.40
N MET A 93 37.85 52.26 -8.17
CA MET A 93 38.15 53.10 -7.01
C MET A 93 39.64 53.49 -6.97
N GLU A 94 40.21 53.84 -8.12
CA GLU A 94 41.48 54.54 -8.20
C GLU A 94 41.18 56.03 -8.39
N VAL A 95 41.70 56.86 -7.49
CA VAL A 95 41.68 58.32 -7.67
C VAL A 95 42.55 58.66 -8.87
N VAL A 96 41.93 58.91 -10.02
CA VAL A 96 42.65 59.17 -11.27
C VAL A 96 43.05 60.64 -11.34
N HIS A 97 44.36 60.90 -11.38
CA HIS A 97 44.93 62.22 -11.54
C HIS A 97 45.16 62.52 -13.03
N CYS A 98 44.86 63.74 -13.48
CA CYS A 98 45.15 64.14 -14.86
C CYS A 98 46.67 64.23 -15.08
N ALA A 99 47.21 63.48 -16.05
CA ALA A 99 48.65 63.43 -16.33
C ALA A 99 49.28 64.76 -16.82
N ASN A 100 48.45 65.75 -17.17
CA ASN A 100 48.91 67.03 -17.72
C ASN A 100 48.77 68.21 -16.74
N CYS A 101 47.98 68.06 -15.67
CA CYS A 101 47.80 69.15 -14.69
C CYS A 101 47.70 68.67 -13.24
N ASP A 102 47.89 67.37 -13.01
CA ASP A 102 47.85 66.67 -11.71
C ASP A 102 46.56 66.90 -10.91
N LEU A 103 45.50 67.41 -11.55
CA LEU A 103 44.21 67.64 -10.91
C LEU A 103 43.56 66.30 -10.56
N GLU A 104 43.15 66.17 -9.29
CA GLU A 104 42.39 65.04 -8.79
C GLU A 104 40.97 65.08 -9.33
N CYS A 105 40.62 64.10 -10.18
CA CYS A 105 39.28 64.01 -10.74
C CYS A 105 38.40 63.18 -9.80
N SER A 106 37.55 63.83 -9.01
CA SER A 106 36.67 63.16 -8.04
C SER A 106 35.37 62.64 -8.69
N LYS A 107 34.67 61.71 -8.00
CA LYS A 107 33.57 60.86 -8.50
C LYS A 107 32.41 61.54 -9.26
N GLN A 108 32.23 62.85 -9.13
CA GLN A 108 31.17 63.59 -9.85
C GLN A 108 31.53 63.93 -11.30
N ASP A 109 32.75 63.60 -11.73
CA ASP A 109 33.33 63.93 -13.04
C ASP A 109 33.71 62.68 -13.87
N ALA A 110 33.06 61.53 -13.63
CA ALA A 110 33.27 60.32 -14.45
C ALA A 110 32.90 60.51 -15.93
N GLU A 111 31.99 61.44 -16.23
CA GLU A 111 31.64 61.85 -17.60
C GLU A 111 32.59 62.91 -18.19
N THR A 112 33.47 63.51 -17.38
CA THR A 112 34.38 64.59 -17.78
C THR A 112 35.86 64.19 -17.69
N THR A 113 36.14 62.92 -17.36
CA THR A 113 37.46 62.30 -17.40
C THR A 113 37.65 61.49 -18.68
N TYR A 114 38.77 61.74 -19.34
CA TYR A 114 39.13 61.17 -20.62
C TYR A 114 40.41 60.35 -20.50
N PHE A 115 40.58 59.38 -21.38
CA PHE A 115 41.80 58.60 -21.49
C PHE A 115 42.31 58.67 -22.92
N CYS A 116 43.55 59.09 -23.10
CA CYS A 116 44.20 59.09 -24.39
C CYS A 116 44.84 57.73 -24.63
N ASN A 117 44.22 56.88 -25.46
CA ASN A 117 44.74 55.56 -25.82
C ASN A 117 46.11 55.64 -26.52
N THR A 118 46.38 56.74 -27.23
CA THR A 118 47.66 56.97 -27.92
C THR A 118 48.80 57.34 -26.97
N CYS A 119 48.51 58.09 -25.89
CA CYS A 119 49.50 58.45 -24.87
C CYS A 119 49.53 57.47 -23.68
N GLY A 120 48.49 56.65 -23.51
CA GLY A 120 48.31 55.76 -22.37
C GLY A 120 48.09 56.50 -21.05
N GLN A 121 47.52 57.71 -21.08
CA GLN A 121 47.44 58.60 -19.93
C GLN A 121 46.02 59.20 -19.73
N PRO A 122 45.57 59.36 -18.48
CA PRO A 122 44.30 60.01 -18.15
C PRO A 122 44.38 61.54 -18.25
N LEU A 123 43.28 62.16 -18.65
CA LEU A 123 43.13 63.59 -18.92
C LEU A 123 41.82 64.11 -18.30
N CYS A 124 41.83 65.32 -17.75
CA CYS A 124 40.59 66.04 -17.45
C CYS A 124 40.01 66.68 -18.73
N ALA A 125 38.73 67.04 -18.71
CA ALA A 125 38.06 67.72 -19.83
C ALA A 125 38.83 68.93 -20.35
N ARG A 126 39.37 69.75 -19.43
CA ARG A 126 40.16 70.94 -19.82
C ARG A 126 41.41 70.56 -20.62
N CYS A 127 42.17 69.56 -20.17
CA CYS A 127 43.37 69.12 -20.90
C CYS A 127 43.03 68.38 -22.21
N ARG A 128 41.90 67.69 -22.29
CA ARG A 128 41.42 67.18 -23.59
C ARG A 128 41.24 68.33 -24.58
N ASP A 129 40.53 69.38 -24.18
CA ASP A 129 40.11 70.45 -25.10
C ASP A 129 41.18 71.51 -25.35
N GLU A 130 42.09 71.75 -24.41
CA GLU A 130 43.15 72.75 -24.55
C GLU A 130 44.45 72.15 -25.12
N THR A 131 44.90 71.00 -24.62
CA THR A 131 46.16 70.40 -25.08
C THR A 131 45.93 69.43 -26.22
N HIS A 132 44.99 68.50 -26.09
CA HIS A 132 44.80 67.45 -27.10
C HIS A 132 43.96 67.86 -28.31
N ARG A 133 43.30 69.03 -28.28
CA ARG A 133 42.65 69.63 -29.46
C ARG A 133 43.64 70.31 -30.40
N ALA A 134 44.88 70.55 -29.96
CA ALA A 134 45.91 71.12 -30.82
C ALA A 134 46.15 70.21 -32.02
N ARG A 135 46.35 70.80 -33.20
CA ARG A 135 46.42 70.09 -34.49
C ARG A 135 47.51 69.00 -34.54
N MET A 136 48.53 69.12 -33.69
CA MET A 136 49.60 68.13 -33.51
C MET A 136 49.14 66.82 -32.85
N PHE A 137 48.06 66.83 -32.07
CA PHE A 137 47.49 65.66 -31.40
C PHE A 137 46.17 65.18 -32.01
N ALA A 138 45.78 65.72 -33.18
CA ALA A 138 44.53 65.39 -33.85
C ALA A 138 44.38 63.90 -34.26
N ARG A 139 45.47 63.13 -34.18
CA ARG A 139 45.49 61.68 -34.43
C ARG A 139 45.44 60.85 -33.13
N HIS A 140 45.42 61.48 -31.97
CA HIS A 140 45.30 60.79 -30.69
C HIS A 140 43.86 60.30 -30.52
N ASP A 141 43.73 59.03 -30.15
CA ASP A 141 42.45 58.42 -29.83
C ASP A 141 42.12 58.69 -28.35
N ILE A 142 41.05 59.43 -28.10
CA ILE A 142 40.67 59.89 -26.76
C ILE A 142 39.23 59.45 -26.49
N VAL A 143 39.09 58.58 -25.50
CA VAL A 143 37.80 58.00 -25.09
C VAL A 143 37.46 58.45 -23.68
N ALA A 144 36.18 58.34 -23.28
CA ALA A 144 35.82 58.51 -21.89
C ALA A 144 36.56 57.46 -21.04
N LEU A 145 36.97 57.79 -19.82
CA LEU A 145 37.78 56.90 -18.98
C LEU A 145 37.09 55.53 -18.75
N GLY A 146 35.76 55.51 -18.61
CA GLY A 146 34.95 54.29 -18.52
C GLY A 146 34.82 53.48 -19.82
N GLN A 147 35.13 54.10 -20.97
CA GLN A 147 35.19 53.45 -22.28
C GLN A 147 36.62 53.12 -22.71
N ARG A 148 37.60 53.20 -21.79
CA ARG A 148 38.96 52.74 -22.09
C ARG A 148 38.87 51.32 -22.64
N SER A 149 39.32 51.16 -23.88
CA SER A 149 39.55 49.85 -24.44
C SER A 149 40.59 49.19 -23.54
N ARG A 150 40.21 48.08 -22.89
CA ARG A 150 41.17 47.17 -22.23
C ARG A 150 41.95 46.37 -23.28
N ASP A 151 42.03 46.82 -24.54
CA ASP A 151 42.86 46.21 -25.60
C ASP A 151 44.35 46.56 -25.42
N VAL A 152 44.83 46.53 -24.18
CA VAL A 152 46.24 46.21 -23.98
C VAL A 152 46.34 44.74 -24.34
N LEU A 153 46.66 44.45 -25.61
CA LEU A 153 47.02 43.09 -26.02
C LEU A 153 48.01 42.57 -24.98
N GLN A 154 47.56 41.60 -24.19
CA GLN A 154 48.36 41.07 -23.10
C GLN A 154 49.69 40.61 -23.69
N LYS A 155 50.77 41.14 -23.13
CA LYS A 155 52.12 40.85 -23.61
C LYS A 155 52.64 39.64 -22.87
N CYS A 156 53.34 38.78 -23.59
CA CYS A 156 54.02 37.64 -23.03
C CYS A 156 55.00 38.08 -21.95
N THR A 157 54.83 37.55 -20.73
CA THR A 157 55.68 37.90 -19.58
C THR A 157 57.16 37.57 -19.78
N LEU A 158 57.47 36.63 -20.68
CA LEU A 158 58.83 36.21 -21.00
C LEU A 158 59.46 37.03 -22.12
N HIS A 159 58.66 37.50 -23.09
CA HIS A 159 59.16 38.04 -24.35
C HIS A 159 58.71 39.48 -24.63
N ALA A 160 57.80 40.03 -23.83
CA ALA A 160 57.14 41.33 -24.02
C ALA A 160 56.43 41.51 -25.38
N GLU A 161 56.20 40.41 -26.11
CA GLU A 161 55.48 40.38 -27.40
C GLU A 161 53.99 40.09 -27.19
N PRO A 162 53.09 40.60 -28.06
CA PRO A 162 51.66 40.31 -27.96
C PRO A 162 51.38 38.80 -28.07
N TYR A 163 50.43 38.31 -27.28
CA TYR A 163 49.86 36.98 -27.48
C TYR A 163 49.05 36.96 -28.77
N ILE A 164 49.33 35.99 -29.64
CA ILE A 164 48.69 35.85 -30.97
C ILE A 164 48.14 34.44 -31.22
N MET A 165 48.55 33.46 -30.41
CA MET A 165 48.14 32.06 -30.53
C MET A 165 47.68 31.55 -29.15
N PHE A 166 46.84 30.53 -29.15
CA PHE A 166 46.42 29.80 -27.96
C PHE A 166 46.68 28.30 -28.13
N SER A 167 47.29 27.69 -27.12
CA SER A 167 47.49 26.24 -27.06
C SER A 167 46.31 25.59 -26.33
N THR A 168 45.55 24.77 -27.05
CA THR A 168 44.33 24.13 -26.53
C THR A 168 44.62 22.99 -25.54
N ASP A 169 45.77 22.34 -25.67
CA ASP A 169 46.27 21.27 -24.80
C ASP A 169 46.77 21.82 -23.45
N LYS A 170 47.62 22.86 -23.47
CA LYS A 170 48.20 23.47 -22.26
C LYS A 170 47.35 24.59 -21.67
N LYS A 171 46.30 25.02 -22.38
CA LYS A 171 45.37 26.10 -21.99
C LYS A 171 46.11 27.41 -21.69
N SER A 172 47.06 27.78 -22.56
CA SER A 172 47.95 28.92 -22.35
C SER A 172 48.06 29.81 -23.59
N LEU A 173 48.14 31.12 -23.38
CA LEU A 173 48.41 32.11 -24.41
C LEU A 173 49.88 32.05 -24.85
N LEU A 174 50.14 32.19 -26.16
CA LEU A 174 51.46 32.11 -26.77
C LEU A 174 51.73 33.32 -27.69
N CYS A 175 52.90 33.93 -27.52
CA CYS A 175 53.43 34.86 -28.51
C CYS A 175 54.19 34.08 -29.60
N ILE A 176 54.59 34.77 -30.67
CA ILE A 176 55.29 34.14 -31.80
C ILE A 176 56.57 33.39 -31.40
N ARG A 177 57.30 33.88 -30.39
CA ARG A 177 58.54 33.24 -29.90
C ARG A 177 58.22 31.97 -29.11
N CYS A 178 57.28 32.03 -28.16
CA CYS A 178 56.82 30.85 -27.41
C CYS A 178 56.32 29.73 -28.34
N PHE A 179 55.63 30.09 -29.43
CA PHE A 179 55.17 29.11 -30.40
C PHE A 179 56.33 28.45 -31.15
N ARG A 180 57.33 29.23 -31.59
CA ARG A 180 58.51 28.72 -32.30
C ARG A 180 59.37 27.82 -31.43
N ASP A 181 59.50 28.13 -30.15
CA ASP A 181 60.31 27.37 -29.21
C ASP A 181 59.62 26.07 -28.74
N MET A 182 58.37 25.85 -29.15
CA MET A 182 57.59 24.67 -28.80
C MET A 182 57.87 23.46 -29.70
N GLN A 183 57.90 22.27 -29.11
CA GLN A 183 58.10 21.00 -29.82
C GLN A 183 57.01 20.74 -30.88
N GLY A 184 57.39 20.04 -31.96
CA GLY A 184 56.58 19.83 -33.16
C GLY A 184 55.16 19.28 -32.92
N GLU A 185 55.01 18.29 -32.05
CA GLU A 185 53.71 17.65 -31.77
C GLU A 185 52.73 18.61 -31.06
N SER A 186 53.18 19.40 -30.08
CA SER A 186 52.32 20.37 -29.39
C SER A 186 51.83 21.50 -30.31
N ARG A 187 52.52 21.77 -31.43
CA ARG A 187 52.13 22.83 -32.37
C ARG A 187 50.83 22.51 -33.10
N ALA A 188 50.46 21.23 -33.23
CA ALA A 188 49.19 20.81 -33.82
C ALA A 188 47.97 21.25 -32.99
N HIS A 189 48.17 21.55 -31.70
CA HIS A 189 47.12 22.01 -30.79
C HIS A 189 47.06 23.54 -30.64
N CYS A 190 47.83 24.27 -31.44
CA CYS A 190 47.81 25.73 -31.47
C CYS A 190 46.84 26.25 -32.52
N VAL A 191 45.96 27.15 -32.08
CA VAL A 191 45.06 27.92 -32.93
C VAL A 191 45.39 29.40 -32.77
N ASP A 192 45.10 30.21 -33.78
CA ASP A 192 45.19 31.67 -33.63
C ASP A 192 44.19 32.15 -32.55
N LEU A 193 44.51 33.29 -31.93
CA LEU A 193 43.77 33.79 -30.78
C LEU A 193 42.28 34.00 -31.09
N GLU A 194 41.95 34.50 -32.28
CA GLU A 194 40.58 34.79 -32.69
C GLU A 194 39.76 33.51 -32.90
N SER A 195 40.32 32.53 -33.63
CA SER A 195 39.70 31.21 -33.78
C SER A 195 39.53 30.50 -32.42
N ALA A 196 40.50 30.63 -31.52
CA ALA A 196 40.41 30.08 -30.17
C ALA A 196 39.28 30.72 -29.36
N TYR A 197 39.10 32.03 -29.51
CA TYR A 197 38.05 32.79 -28.86
C TYR A 197 36.66 32.35 -29.36
N VAL A 198 36.46 32.25 -30.68
CA VAL A 198 35.19 31.78 -31.27
C VAL A 198 34.86 30.36 -30.82
N GLN A 199 35.81 29.42 -30.92
CA GLN A 199 35.62 28.04 -30.42
C GLN A 199 35.37 28.02 -28.91
N GLY A 200 36.01 28.92 -28.15
CA GLY A 200 35.77 29.11 -26.72
C GLY A 200 34.34 29.53 -26.42
N CYS A 201 33.81 30.50 -27.18
CA CYS A 201 32.45 31.00 -27.06
C CYS A 201 31.43 29.90 -27.34
N GLU A 202 31.57 29.16 -28.45
CA GLU A 202 30.66 28.06 -28.80
C GLU A 202 30.60 26.98 -27.70
N ARG A 203 31.76 26.59 -27.15
CA ARG A 203 31.82 25.61 -26.05
C ARG A 203 31.19 26.15 -24.77
N LEU A 204 31.38 27.43 -24.47
CA LEU A 204 30.75 28.07 -23.32
C LEU A 204 29.23 28.14 -23.49
N GLU A 205 28.74 28.50 -24.67
CA GLU A 205 27.32 28.50 -25.00
C GLU A 205 26.70 27.10 -24.82
N GLN A 206 27.37 26.05 -25.31
CA GLN A 206 26.95 24.67 -25.10
C GLN A 206 26.89 24.31 -23.60
N ALA A 207 27.89 24.69 -22.82
CA ALA A 207 27.90 24.46 -21.38
C ALA A 207 26.75 25.22 -20.66
N VAL A 208 26.49 26.47 -21.06
CA VAL A 208 25.38 27.28 -20.53
C VAL A 208 24.03 26.64 -20.86
N LEU A 209 23.85 26.13 -22.08
CA LEU A 209 22.62 25.40 -22.45
C LEU A 209 22.43 24.14 -21.61
N ALA A 210 23.50 23.38 -21.36
CA ALA A 210 23.45 22.21 -20.48
C ALA A 210 23.05 22.57 -19.05
N VAL A 211 23.61 23.65 -18.49
CA VAL A 211 23.24 24.14 -17.15
C VAL A 211 21.80 24.65 -17.11
N LYS A 212 21.32 25.36 -18.15
CA LYS A 212 19.91 25.79 -18.24
C LYS A 212 18.96 24.59 -18.27
N ALA A 213 19.28 23.55 -19.03
CA ALA A 213 18.49 22.32 -19.07
C ALA A 213 18.49 21.60 -17.71
N LEU A 214 19.63 21.56 -17.01
CA LEU A 214 19.70 21.01 -15.66
C LEU A 214 18.87 21.85 -14.67
N GLN A 215 18.88 23.18 -14.79
CA GLN A 215 18.09 24.08 -13.97
C GLN A 215 16.58 23.83 -14.15
N THR A 216 16.11 23.71 -15.39
CA THR A 216 14.69 23.42 -15.67
C THR A 216 14.30 22.05 -15.12
N ALA A 217 15.10 21.01 -15.39
CA ALA A 217 14.85 19.66 -14.88
C ALA A 217 14.82 19.62 -13.34
N THR A 218 15.71 20.38 -12.68
CA THR A 218 15.73 20.48 -11.21
C THR A 218 14.47 21.15 -10.67
N ARG A 219 14.01 22.25 -11.30
CA ARG A 219 12.74 22.91 -10.92
C ARG A 219 11.54 21.97 -11.06
N GLU A 220 11.45 21.25 -12.17
CA GLU A 220 10.39 20.26 -12.41
C GLU A 220 10.44 19.12 -11.38
N ALA A 221 11.65 18.61 -11.07
CA ALA A 221 11.83 17.58 -10.06
C ALA A 221 11.39 18.07 -8.66
N ILE A 222 11.72 19.31 -8.28
CA ILE A 222 11.25 19.90 -7.02
C ILE A 222 9.73 20.00 -6.99
N ALA A 223 9.11 20.52 -8.05
CA ALA A 223 7.65 20.66 -8.13
C ALA A 223 6.95 19.29 -8.05
N LEU A 224 7.50 18.27 -8.72
CA LEU A 224 7.01 16.90 -8.65
C LEU A 224 7.12 16.34 -7.22
N LEU A 225 8.28 16.48 -6.58
CA LEU A 225 8.49 16.00 -5.21
C LEU A 225 7.56 16.72 -4.22
N GLN A 226 7.33 18.01 -4.38
CA GLN A 226 6.35 18.76 -3.59
C GLN A 226 4.94 18.19 -3.77
N ALA A 227 4.51 17.95 -5.01
CA ALA A 227 3.21 17.35 -5.29
C ALA A 227 3.07 15.95 -4.68
N MET A 228 4.12 15.12 -4.76
CA MET A 228 4.14 13.80 -4.14
C MET A 228 4.06 13.85 -2.61
N VAL A 229 4.73 14.81 -1.97
CA VAL A 229 4.63 15.01 -0.52
C VAL A 229 3.20 15.38 -0.11
N GLU A 230 2.53 16.26 -0.85
CA GLU A 230 1.13 16.60 -0.61
C GLU A 230 0.16 15.44 -0.87
N GLU A 231 0.42 14.62 -1.89
CA GLU A 231 -0.36 13.41 -2.16
C GLU A 231 -0.25 12.41 -0.99
N VAL A 232 0.97 12.17 -0.49
CA VAL A 232 1.18 11.28 0.67
C VAL A 232 0.44 11.81 1.90
N ARG A 233 0.48 13.12 2.15
CA ARG A 233 -0.25 13.76 3.25
C ARG A 233 -1.76 13.57 3.11
N ARG A 234 -2.30 13.80 1.91
CA ARG A 234 -3.73 13.64 1.64
C ARG A 234 -4.17 12.19 1.79
N SER A 235 -3.42 11.26 1.21
CA SER A 235 -3.69 9.82 1.30
C SER A 235 -3.68 9.33 2.75
N ALA A 236 -2.73 9.79 3.57
CA ALA A 236 -2.70 9.47 4.99
C ALA A 236 -3.96 9.98 5.71
N ALA A 237 -4.35 11.24 5.47
CA ALA A 237 -5.55 11.81 6.08
C ALA A 237 -6.85 11.12 5.64
N GLU A 238 -6.94 10.71 4.36
CA GLU A 238 -8.07 9.95 3.83
C GLU A 238 -8.18 8.56 4.48
N GLU A 239 -7.06 7.86 4.63
CA GLU A 239 -7.04 6.56 5.31
C GLU A 239 -7.35 6.69 6.81
N GLU A 240 -6.80 7.70 7.50
CA GLU A 240 -7.16 7.99 8.90
C GLU A 240 -8.67 8.25 9.05
N ALA A 241 -9.25 9.05 8.17
CA ALA A 241 -10.69 9.31 8.15
C ALA A 241 -11.51 8.03 7.86
N ALA A 242 -11.05 7.19 6.94
CA ALA A 242 -11.71 5.92 6.61
C ALA A 242 -11.68 4.94 7.80
N ILE A 243 -10.56 4.85 8.51
CA ILE A 243 -10.43 4.05 9.74
C ILE A 243 -11.41 4.55 10.81
N HIS A 244 -11.45 5.85 11.05
CA HIS A 244 -12.38 6.44 12.01
C HIS A 244 -13.84 6.20 11.63
N ALA A 245 -14.19 6.34 10.36
CA ALA A 245 -15.55 6.11 9.87
C ALA A 245 -15.99 4.64 10.03
N LEU A 246 -15.12 3.69 9.67
CA LEU A 246 -15.41 2.26 9.81
C LEU A 246 -15.59 1.88 11.28
N PHE A 247 -14.69 2.34 12.15
CA PHE A 247 -14.77 2.07 13.58
C PHE A 247 -16.03 2.68 14.21
N GLY A 248 -16.36 3.93 13.86
CA GLY A 248 -17.61 4.57 14.29
C GLY A 248 -18.85 3.77 13.85
N SER A 249 -18.88 3.32 12.60
CA SER A 249 -19.98 2.49 12.08
C SER A 249 -20.14 1.16 12.84
N MET A 250 -19.03 0.51 13.21
CA MET A 250 -19.06 -0.69 14.05
C MET A 250 -19.63 -0.40 15.43
N GLN A 251 -19.19 0.70 16.06
CA GLN A 251 -19.70 1.11 17.37
C GLN A 251 -21.21 1.37 17.34
N ASP A 252 -21.69 2.09 16.33
CA ASP A 252 -23.11 2.41 16.16
C ASP A 252 -23.95 1.13 15.99
N LYS A 253 -23.50 0.20 15.13
CA LYS A 253 -24.21 -1.08 14.90
C LYS A 253 -24.22 -1.97 16.14
N LEU A 254 -23.10 -2.02 16.88
CA LEU A 254 -23.04 -2.73 18.15
C LEU A 254 -23.95 -2.09 19.21
N ALA A 255 -24.00 -0.76 19.29
CA ALA A 255 -24.86 -0.05 20.22
C ALA A 255 -26.35 -0.27 19.91
N GLU A 256 -26.74 -0.16 18.64
CA GLU A 256 -28.09 -0.45 18.14
C GLU A 256 -28.48 -1.89 18.50
N ARG A 257 -27.61 -2.86 18.19
CA ARG A 257 -27.88 -4.28 18.45
C ARG A 257 -27.98 -4.58 19.94
N LYS A 258 -27.12 -3.99 20.77
CA LYS A 258 -27.16 -4.12 22.24
C LYS A 258 -28.51 -3.66 22.77
N MET A 259 -29.01 -2.51 22.32
CA MET A 259 -30.30 -1.96 22.75
C MET A 259 -31.44 -2.93 22.42
N LEU A 260 -31.49 -3.46 21.19
CA LEU A 260 -32.51 -4.42 20.76
C LEU A 260 -32.48 -5.72 21.58
N LEU A 261 -31.28 -6.27 21.85
CA LEU A 261 -31.13 -7.49 22.64
C LEU A 261 -31.60 -7.31 24.09
N LEU A 262 -31.28 -6.16 24.70
CA LEU A 262 -31.74 -5.85 26.05
C LEU A 262 -33.26 -5.66 26.10
N GLN A 263 -33.83 -5.00 25.09
CA GLN A 263 -35.28 -4.85 24.97
C GLN A 263 -35.99 -6.21 24.81
N ALA A 264 -35.42 -7.14 24.03
CA ALA A 264 -35.97 -8.48 23.87
C ALA A 264 -35.92 -9.28 25.19
N VAL A 265 -34.84 -9.17 25.96
CA VAL A 265 -34.72 -9.77 27.30
C VAL A 265 -35.76 -9.19 28.25
N GLN A 266 -35.93 -7.86 28.26
CA GLN A 266 -36.90 -7.18 29.11
C GLN A 266 -38.34 -7.60 28.76
N SER A 267 -38.68 -7.67 27.47
CA SER A 267 -40.01 -8.12 27.03
C SER A 267 -40.29 -9.56 27.44
N GLN A 268 -39.31 -10.46 27.32
CA GLN A 268 -39.47 -11.85 27.78
C GLN A 268 -39.66 -11.94 29.29
N TYR A 269 -38.95 -11.09 30.05
CA TYR A 269 -39.11 -11.01 31.50
C TYR A 269 -40.53 -10.56 31.86
N GLU A 270 -41.01 -9.46 31.29
CA GLU A 270 -42.32 -8.89 31.59
C GLU A 270 -43.47 -9.84 31.23
N GLU A 271 -43.39 -10.50 30.08
CA GLU A 271 -44.39 -11.47 29.63
C GLU A 271 -44.46 -12.69 30.58
N LYS A 272 -43.30 -13.28 30.89
CA LYS A 272 -43.22 -14.44 31.79
C LYS A 272 -43.62 -14.09 33.23
N ASP A 273 -43.15 -12.97 33.75
CA ASP A 273 -43.48 -12.50 35.10
C ASP A 273 -44.98 -12.25 35.25
N LYS A 274 -45.59 -11.59 34.27
CA LYS A 274 -47.04 -11.40 34.22
C LYS A 274 -47.79 -12.74 34.20
N ALA A 275 -47.40 -13.67 33.32
CA ALA A 275 -48.04 -14.97 33.22
C ALA A 275 -47.94 -15.77 34.55
N PHE A 276 -46.77 -15.77 35.20
CA PHE A 276 -46.62 -16.44 36.50
C PHE A 276 -47.41 -15.76 37.61
N LYS A 277 -47.47 -14.42 37.65
CA LYS A 277 -48.30 -13.69 38.62
C LYS A 277 -49.79 -13.97 38.43
N GLU A 278 -50.27 -14.06 37.20
CA GLU A 278 -51.66 -14.43 36.89
C GLU A 278 -51.97 -15.87 37.34
N GLN A 279 -51.07 -16.83 37.05
CA GLN A 279 -51.21 -18.21 37.54
C GLN A 279 -51.20 -18.29 39.06
N LEU A 280 -50.28 -17.58 39.73
CA LEU A 280 -50.22 -17.51 41.19
C LEU A 280 -51.50 -16.93 41.79
N SER A 281 -52.02 -15.83 41.21
CA SER A 281 -53.28 -15.24 41.65
C SER A 281 -54.44 -16.23 41.52
N HIS A 282 -54.51 -16.98 40.40
CA HIS A 282 -55.55 -18.00 40.22
C HIS A 282 -55.46 -19.08 41.31
N LEU A 283 -54.27 -19.65 41.54
CA LEU A 283 -54.07 -20.67 42.57
C LEU A 283 -54.34 -20.14 43.98
N ALA A 284 -53.98 -18.90 44.27
CA ALA A 284 -54.24 -18.24 45.54
C ALA A 284 -55.75 -18.06 45.82
N THR A 285 -56.58 -17.86 44.79
CA THR A 285 -58.05 -17.80 44.95
C THR A 285 -58.72 -19.17 45.03
N LEU A 286 -58.13 -20.17 44.38
CA LEU A 286 -58.65 -21.54 44.37
C LEU A 286 -58.42 -22.24 45.72
N LEU A 287 -57.26 -22.03 46.35
CA LEU A 287 -56.89 -22.74 47.58
C LEU A 287 -57.89 -22.50 48.74
N PRO A 288 -58.33 -21.26 49.06
CA PRO A 288 -59.37 -21.04 50.05
C PRO A 288 -60.71 -21.67 49.67
N THR A 289 -61.06 -21.68 48.39
CA THR A 289 -62.28 -22.33 47.89
C THR A 289 -62.26 -23.82 48.23
N LEU A 290 -61.14 -24.50 47.94
CA LEU A 290 -60.95 -25.91 48.31
C LEU A 290 -61.03 -26.12 49.83
N GLN A 291 -60.36 -25.28 50.62
CA GLN A 291 -60.37 -25.36 52.08
C GLN A 291 -61.79 -25.24 52.66
N VAL A 292 -62.58 -24.28 52.18
CA VAL A 292 -63.98 -24.10 52.63
C VAL A 292 -64.82 -25.33 52.31
N HIS A 293 -64.71 -25.88 51.10
CA HIS A 293 -65.47 -27.07 50.74
C HIS A 293 -65.06 -28.31 51.55
N LEU A 294 -63.77 -28.47 51.88
CA LEU A 294 -63.32 -29.54 52.76
C LEU A 294 -63.90 -29.42 54.18
N VAL A 295 -63.98 -28.20 54.74
CA VAL A 295 -64.59 -27.95 56.05
C VAL A 295 -66.11 -28.18 56.03
N ILE A 296 -66.79 -27.81 54.94
CA ILE A 296 -68.22 -28.11 54.76
C ILE A 296 -68.43 -29.64 54.76
N CYS A 297 -67.59 -30.39 54.07
CA CYS A 297 -67.69 -31.85 54.02
C CYS A 297 -67.49 -32.48 55.40
N SER A 298 -66.46 -32.08 56.14
CA SER A 298 -66.21 -32.63 57.49
C SER A 298 -67.35 -32.30 58.46
N SER A 299 -67.87 -31.07 58.39
CA SER A 299 -68.99 -30.63 59.23
C SER A 299 -70.26 -31.40 58.89
N PHE A 300 -70.59 -31.55 57.60
CA PHE A 300 -71.76 -32.30 57.13
C PHE A 300 -71.71 -33.77 57.57
N LEU A 301 -70.56 -34.43 57.42
CA LEU A 301 -70.38 -35.81 57.86
C LEU A 301 -70.52 -36.01 59.38
N SER A 302 -70.22 -34.98 60.18
CA SER A 302 -70.31 -35.05 61.65
C SER A 302 -71.72 -34.75 62.19
N LEU A 303 -72.51 -33.93 61.46
CA LEU A 303 -73.79 -33.40 61.94
C LEU A 303 -75.00 -34.07 61.29
N ALA A 304 -74.89 -34.53 60.04
CA ALA A 304 -76.05 -35.01 59.28
C ALA A 304 -76.53 -36.37 59.81
N ASN A 305 -77.84 -36.47 60.07
CA ASN A 305 -78.48 -37.75 60.33
C ASN A 305 -78.77 -38.50 59.00
N LYS A 306 -79.22 -39.76 59.07
CA LYS A 306 -79.43 -40.61 57.87
C LYS A 306 -80.38 -40.00 56.83
N ALA A 307 -81.39 -39.23 57.26
CA ALA A 307 -82.35 -38.62 56.35
C ALA A 307 -81.76 -37.37 55.68
N GLU A 308 -81.13 -36.48 56.45
CA GLU A 308 -80.45 -35.27 55.94
C GLU A 308 -79.30 -35.61 55.00
N PHE A 309 -78.59 -36.72 55.28
CA PHE A 309 -77.53 -37.20 54.39
C PHE A 309 -78.07 -37.63 53.03
N LEU A 310 -79.19 -38.37 52.98
CA LEU A 310 -79.76 -38.83 51.72
C LEU A 310 -80.41 -37.69 50.91
N ASP A 311 -80.89 -36.65 51.58
CA ASP A 311 -81.49 -35.46 50.94
C ASP A 311 -80.40 -34.53 50.36
N LEU A 312 -79.38 -34.17 51.15
CA LEU A 312 -78.39 -33.14 50.78
C LEU A 312 -77.02 -33.68 50.36
N GLY A 313 -76.71 -34.95 50.66
CA GLY A 313 -75.39 -35.53 50.43
C GLY A 313 -75.05 -35.63 48.93
N TYR A 314 -76.02 -35.95 48.08
CA TYR A 314 -75.81 -36.02 46.64
C TYR A 314 -75.55 -34.64 46.01
N GLU A 315 -76.18 -33.58 46.53
CA GLU A 315 -75.91 -32.20 46.09
C GLU A 315 -74.47 -31.77 46.47
N LEU A 316 -74.01 -32.14 47.67
CA LEU A 316 -72.62 -31.91 48.08
C LEU A 316 -71.63 -32.69 47.20
N MET A 317 -71.93 -33.95 46.87
CA MET A 317 -71.09 -34.75 45.98
C MET A 317 -71.02 -34.15 44.57
N GLU A 318 -72.15 -33.69 44.01
CA GLU A 318 -72.19 -33.03 42.70
C GLU A 318 -71.37 -31.73 42.71
N ARG A 319 -71.47 -30.93 43.79
CA ARG A 319 -70.68 -29.71 43.98
C ARG A 319 -69.18 -30.01 44.04
N LEU A 320 -68.75 -31.04 44.76
CA LEU A 320 -67.35 -31.47 44.80
C LEU A 320 -66.87 -31.98 43.43
N GLN A 321 -67.72 -32.77 42.76
CA GLN A 321 -67.45 -33.27 41.42
C GLN A 321 -67.25 -32.10 40.44
N GLY A 322 -68.06 -31.03 40.55
CA GLY A 322 -67.93 -29.81 39.76
C GLY A 322 -66.61 -29.05 40.00
N ILE A 323 -66.10 -29.06 41.24
CA ILE A 323 -64.81 -28.43 41.56
C ILE A 323 -63.64 -29.23 40.98
N VAL A 324 -63.72 -30.56 41.03
CA VAL A 324 -62.68 -31.48 40.55
C VAL A 324 -62.65 -31.59 39.02
N THR A 325 -63.81 -31.54 38.38
CA THR A 325 -63.93 -31.66 36.91
C THR A 325 -63.57 -30.36 36.17
N ARG A 326 -63.49 -29.23 36.88
CA ARG A 326 -63.07 -27.96 36.28
C ARG A 326 -61.57 -28.00 35.96
N PRO A 327 -61.13 -27.57 34.75
CA PRO A 327 -59.71 -27.57 34.41
C PRO A 327 -58.92 -26.67 35.34
N GLN A 328 -57.93 -27.24 36.05
CA GLN A 328 -57.03 -26.47 36.91
C GLN A 328 -55.61 -26.52 36.34
N HIS A 329 -55.05 -25.35 36.04
CA HIS A 329 -53.67 -25.23 35.59
C HIS A 329 -52.72 -25.21 36.79
N LEU A 330 -52.51 -26.38 37.39
CA LEU A 330 -51.61 -26.58 38.55
C LEU A 330 -50.13 -26.61 38.16
N ARG A 331 -49.82 -26.76 36.86
CA ARG A 331 -48.45 -26.73 36.34
C ARG A 331 -48.13 -25.37 35.71
N PRO A 332 -46.87 -24.91 35.80
CA PRO A 332 -46.43 -23.70 35.11
C PRO A 332 -46.70 -23.80 33.61
N ALA A 333 -47.33 -22.77 33.04
CA ALA A 333 -47.65 -22.75 31.60
C ALA A 333 -46.44 -22.42 30.73
N GLN A 334 -45.39 -21.84 31.33
CA GLN A 334 -44.19 -21.36 30.63
C GLN A 334 -42.92 -21.78 31.37
N ASN A 335 -41.80 -21.81 30.65
CA ASN A 335 -40.48 -21.97 31.24
C ASN A 335 -40.04 -20.67 31.96
N SER A 336 -39.18 -20.79 32.97
CA SER A 336 -38.65 -19.64 33.72
C SER A 336 -37.36 -19.05 33.12
N LYS A 337 -36.78 -19.68 32.11
CA LYS A 337 -35.48 -19.29 31.57
C LYS A 337 -35.63 -18.21 30.50
N ILE A 338 -34.84 -17.15 30.61
CA ILE A 338 -34.68 -16.16 29.55
C ILE A 338 -33.42 -16.52 28.76
N THR A 339 -33.57 -16.66 27.45
CA THR A 339 -32.47 -17.00 26.55
C THR A 339 -32.35 -15.97 25.44
N SER A 340 -31.12 -15.60 25.11
CA SER A 340 -30.80 -14.74 23.97
C SER A 340 -29.58 -15.28 23.25
N ASP A 341 -29.63 -15.26 21.92
CA ASP A 341 -28.49 -15.61 21.06
C ASP A 341 -27.59 -14.39 20.81
N HIS A 342 -27.25 -13.69 21.90
CA HIS A 342 -26.56 -12.40 21.86
C HIS A 342 -25.20 -12.48 21.13
N ARG A 343 -24.48 -13.60 21.26
CA ARG A 343 -23.20 -13.81 20.58
C ARG A 343 -23.36 -13.87 19.07
N ALA A 344 -24.28 -14.68 18.55
CA ALA A 344 -24.47 -14.78 17.11
C ALA A 344 -25.10 -13.51 16.53
N GLU A 345 -25.94 -12.80 17.28
CA GLU A 345 -26.54 -11.55 16.84
C GLU A 345 -25.52 -10.40 16.73
N PHE A 346 -24.53 -10.34 17.63
CA PHE A 346 -23.41 -9.41 17.48
C PHE A 346 -22.50 -9.80 16.32
N ALA A 347 -22.22 -11.10 16.11
CA ALA A 347 -21.44 -11.55 14.96
C ALA A 347 -22.13 -11.18 13.63
N ARG A 348 -23.43 -11.49 13.49
CA ARG A 348 -24.23 -11.16 12.31
C ARG A 348 -24.34 -9.66 12.04
N CYS A 349 -24.34 -8.81 13.08
CA CYS A 349 -24.43 -7.36 12.87
C CYS A 349 -23.13 -6.73 12.37
N LEU A 350 -21.98 -7.36 12.66
CA LEU A 350 -20.67 -6.91 12.18
C LEU A 350 -20.30 -7.48 10.81
N GLU A 351 -20.88 -8.61 10.42
CA GLU A 351 -20.60 -9.28 9.14
C GLU A 351 -20.69 -8.35 7.91
N PRO A 352 -21.73 -7.51 7.72
CA PRO A 352 -21.78 -6.59 6.58
C PRO A 352 -20.72 -5.47 6.60
N LEU A 353 -20.16 -5.14 7.77
CA LEU A 353 -19.13 -4.11 7.92
C LEU A 353 -17.72 -4.68 7.75
N LEU A 354 -17.54 -5.96 8.06
CA LEU A 354 -16.27 -6.68 7.99
C LEU A 354 -16.08 -7.43 6.68
N LEU A 355 -17.17 -7.74 5.98
CA LEU A 355 -17.10 -8.25 4.61
C LEU A 355 -16.55 -7.14 3.72
N LEU A 356 -15.29 -7.31 3.32
CA LEU A 356 -14.67 -6.63 2.19
C LEU A 356 -15.62 -6.70 1.00
N GLY A 357 -16.35 -5.61 0.74
CA GLY A 357 -17.04 -5.41 -0.53
C GLY A 357 -16.05 -5.61 -1.68
N PRO A 358 -16.50 -6.13 -2.83
CA PRO A 358 -15.63 -6.47 -3.95
C PRO A 358 -14.72 -5.29 -4.25
N ARG A 359 -13.40 -5.57 -4.28
CA ARG A 359 -12.37 -4.62 -4.69
C ARG A 359 -12.92 -3.76 -5.81
N ARG A 360 -12.97 -2.44 -5.58
CA ARG A 360 -13.12 -1.45 -6.63
C ARG A 360 -12.22 -1.89 -7.78
N THR A 361 -12.83 -2.15 -8.94
CA THR A 361 -12.14 -2.39 -10.20
C THR A 361 -11.33 -1.16 -10.53
N THR A 362 -10.07 -1.14 -10.08
CA THR A 362 -9.05 -0.25 -10.61
C THR A 362 -8.76 -0.68 -12.05
N GLY A 363 -9.21 0.15 -12.98
CA GLY A 363 -8.57 0.40 -14.26
C GLY A 363 -8.32 -0.81 -15.15
N ALA A 364 -9.30 -1.15 -16.00
CA ALA A 364 -8.98 -1.63 -17.33
C ALA A 364 -8.25 -0.49 -18.07
N GLY A 365 -6.95 -0.67 -18.32
CA GLY A 365 -6.10 0.29 -18.99
C GLY A 365 -4.93 -0.39 -19.70
N GLY A 366 -5.23 -1.44 -20.48
CA GLY A 366 -4.33 -1.93 -21.52
C GLY A 366 -4.54 -1.09 -22.79
N GLY A 367 -3.49 -0.42 -23.25
CA GLY A 367 -3.55 0.43 -24.44
C GLY A 367 -3.61 -0.37 -25.74
N THR A 368 -4.28 0.23 -26.74
CA THR A 368 -3.81 0.28 -28.14
C THR A 368 -4.51 1.44 -28.86
N ASN A 369 -3.73 2.12 -29.69
CA ASN A 369 -4.10 3.26 -30.53
C ASN A 369 -5.25 2.93 -31.52
N THR A 370 -6.12 3.91 -31.85
CA THR A 370 -6.14 4.64 -33.15
C THR A 370 -7.36 5.58 -33.23
N LEU A 371 -7.07 6.82 -33.65
CA LEU A 371 -7.89 7.93 -34.17
C LEU A 371 -9.38 7.68 -34.51
N ALA A 372 -10.29 8.55 -34.03
CA ALA A 372 -11.04 9.52 -34.85
C ALA A 372 -12.18 10.24 -34.08
N VAL A 373 -12.11 11.58 -34.09
CA VAL A 373 -13.20 12.56 -34.33
C VAL A 373 -14.56 12.41 -33.61
N GLY A 374 -14.89 13.42 -32.80
CA GLY A 374 -16.09 14.21 -33.05
C GLY A 374 -17.21 14.21 -31.99
N SER A 375 -17.31 15.35 -31.30
CA SER A 375 -18.56 16.04 -30.93
C SER A 375 -19.40 15.59 -29.72
N GLY A 376 -19.27 16.37 -28.64
CA GLY A 376 -20.35 17.29 -28.22
C GLY A 376 -21.47 16.77 -27.28
N PRO A 377 -21.86 17.50 -26.21
CA PRO A 377 -22.64 16.97 -25.07
C PRO A 377 -24.06 17.53 -24.93
N LYS A 378 -24.93 16.90 -24.11
CA LYS A 378 -26.15 17.46 -23.48
C LYS A 378 -26.66 16.44 -22.42
N VAL A 379 -26.71 16.67 -21.10
CA VAL A 379 -27.30 17.73 -20.24
C VAL A 379 -28.82 17.58 -20.01
N LEU A 380 -29.20 17.63 -18.71
CA LEU A 380 -30.52 17.81 -18.04
C LEU A 380 -31.37 16.55 -17.80
N MET A 381 -31.50 16.09 -16.54
CA MET A 381 -32.38 16.54 -15.43
C MET A 381 -33.82 15.98 -15.52
N GLY A 382 -34.27 15.33 -14.43
CA GLY A 382 -35.69 14.98 -14.18
C GLY A 382 -36.52 16.22 -13.82
N PRO A 383 -37.57 16.15 -12.97
CA PRO A 383 -38.32 15.02 -12.41
C PRO A 383 -39.87 15.21 -12.58
N SER A 384 -40.68 14.32 -11.98
CA SER A 384 -41.91 14.64 -11.21
C SER A 384 -43.07 13.66 -11.43
N CYS A 385 -43.56 13.11 -10.31
CA CYS A 385 -44.91 12.54 -10.16
C CYS A 385 -45.99 13.63 -10.25
N PRO A 386 -47.27 13.26 -10.51
CA PRO A 386 -48.19 13.01 -9.40
C PRO A 386 -49.20 11.86 -9.63
N SER A 387 -49.64 11.25 -8.52
CA SER A 387 -50.87 10.43 -8.39
C SER A 387 -52.00 11.33 -7.83
N PRO A 388 -53.24 10.88 -7.47
CA PRO A 388 -53.94 9.58 -7.64
C PRO A 388 -55.45 9.70 -8.02
N VAL A 389 -56.08 8.65 -8.59
CA VAL A 389 -57.51 8.31 -8.31
C VAL A 389 -57.72 6.79 -8.44
N GLY A 390 -58.50 6.25 -7.50
CA GLY A 390 -58.60 4.83 -7.16
C GLY A 390 -59.28 3.89 -8.17
N LYS A 391 -59.01 2.59 -7.97
CA LYS A 391 -59.98 1.48 -8.08
C LYS A 391 -59.45 0.28 -7.29
N MET A 392 -60.35 -0.31 -6.51
CA MET A 392 -60.15 -1.50 -5.70
C MET A 392 -60.18 -2.79 -6.53
N LEU A 393 -59.61 -3.84 -5.93
CA LEU A 393 -59.80 -5.29 -6.14
C LEU A 393 -58.76 -6.01 -7.02
N GLY A 394 -58.00 -6.92 -6.37
CA GLY A 394 -57.21 -7.95 -7.02
C GLY A 394 -56.05 -8.45 -6.18
N SER A 395 -56.30 -9.47 -5.34
CA SER A 395 -55.28 -10.25 -4.63
C SER A 395 -54.22 -10.80 -5.59
N LEU A 396 -52.99 -10.26 -5.54
CA LEU A 396 -51.84 -10.86 -6.18
C LEU A 396 -51.10 -11.71 -5.15
N VAL A 397 -51.35 -13.01 -5.18
CA VAL A 397 -50.53 -14.03 -4.52
C VAL A 397 -49.11 -13.86 -5.04
N GLN A 398 -48.20 -13.38 -4.19
CA GLN A 398 -46.77 -13.32 -4.49
C GLN A 398 -46.27 -14.75 -4.79
N LYS A 399 -45.74 -14.96 -6.00
CA LYS A 399 -44.89 -16.12 -6.31
C LYS A 399 -43.66 -16.06 -5.41
N PRO A 400 -43.32 -17.11 -4.66
CA PRO A 400 -42.04 -17.19 -3.97
C PRO A 400 -40.92 -17.23 -5.01
N THR A 401 -40.01 -16.27 -4.92
CA THR A 401 -38.77 -16.20 -5.68
C THR A 401 -37.95 -17.48 -5.40
N LEU A 402 -37.73 -18.30 -6.44
CA LEU A 402 -36.93 -19.52 -6.36
C LEU A 402 -35.47 -19.16 -6.06
N HIS A 403 -35.05 -19.27 -4.80
CA HIS A 403 -33.65 -19.17 -4.38
C HIS A 403 -32.80 -20.39 -4.79
N ARG A 404 -33.31 -21.26 -5.67
CA ARG A 404 -32.80 -22.61 -5.97
C ARG A 404 -31.85 -22.65 -7.18
N SER A 405 -30.89 -21.74 -7.22
CA SER A 405 -29.82 -21.76 -8.24
C SER A 405 -28.48 -21.24 -7.72
N ILE A 406 -28.18 -21.45 -6.45
CA ILE A 406 -26.79 -21.45 -5.99
C ILE A 406 -26.26 -22.83 -6.36
N SER A 407 -25.67 -22.90 -7.56
CA SER A 407 -25.41 -24.11 -8.33
C SER A 407 -24.62 -25.20 -7.60
N THR A 408 -25.32 -26.21 -7.08
CA THR A 408 -24.78 -27.57 -6.89
C THR A 408 -24.12 -28.08 -8.18
N LYS A 409 -24.59 -27.61 -9.34
CA LYS A 409 -24.05 -27.95 -10.67
C LYS A 409 -22.58 -27.57 -10.89
N VAL A 410 -22.04 -26.59 -10.15
CA VAL A 410 -20.61 -26.22 -10.27
C VAL A 410 -19.76 -27.20 -9.47
N LEU A 411 -20.16 -27.52 -8.23
CA LEU A 411 -19.50 -28.53 -7.39
C LEU A 411 -19.56 -29.95 -7.98
N LEU A 412 -20.65 -30.29 -8.68
CA LEU A 412 -20.81 -31.59 -9.33
C LEU A 412 -20.07 -31.71 -10.68
N ALA A 413 -19.55 -30.61 -11.23
CA ALA A 413 -18.81 -30.60 -12.49
C ALA A 413 -17.29 -30.77 -12.31
N GLU A 414 -16.77 -30.55 -11.10
CA GLU A 414 -15.32 -30.57 -10.81
C GLU A 414 -14.74 -31.97 -10.51
N GLY A 415 -15.55 -33.04 -10.59
CA GLY A 415 -15.04 -34.40 -10.77
C GLY A 415 -14.40 -35.08 -9.54
N GLU A 416 -14.32 -34.43 -8.38
CA GLU A 416 -13.90 -35.09 -7.14
C GLU A 416 -15.10 -35.66 -6.37
N ASP A 417 -15.09 -36.98 -6.16
CA ASP A 417 -16.06 -37.69 -5.32
C ASP A 417 -15.74 -37.44 -3.85
N THR A 418 -16.42 -36.46 -3.27
CA THR A 418 -16.38 -36.14 -1.84
C THR A 418 -17.70 -36.54 -1.20
N PRO A 419 -17.73 -36.83 0.12
CA PRO A 419 -18.97 -37.10 0.83
C PRO A 419 -20.02 -35.98 0.66
N PHE A 420 -19.57 -34.74 0.45
CA PHE A 420 -20.44 -33.59 0.23
C PHE A 420 -21.05 -33.58 -1.19
N THR A 421 -20.25 -33.89 -2.22
CA THR A 421 -20.75 -33.97 -3.60
C THR A 421 -21.72 -35.14 -3.78
N GLU A 422 -21.51 -36.27 -3.09
CA GLU A 422 -22.47 -37.39 -3.05
C GLU A 422 -23.79 -37.01 -2.37
N HIS A 423 -23.73 -36.39 -1.21
CA HIS A 423 -24.92 -35.89 -0.50
C HIS A 423 -25.74 -34.91 -1.35
N CYS A 424 -25.06 -34.00 -2.04
CA CYS A 424 -25.69 -33.07 -2.96
C CYS A 424 -26.46 -33.78 -4.08
N ARG A 425 -25.89 -34.83 -4.68
CA ARG A 425 -26.57 -35.64 -5.71
C ARG A 425 -27.82 -36.33 -5.14
N HIS A 426 -27.69 -36.95 -3.97
CA HIS A 426 -28.80 -37.63 -3.31
C HIS A 426 -29.96 -36.67 -3.01
N TYR A 427 -29.66 -35.49 -2.45
CA TYR A 427 -30.68 -34.47 -2.18
C TYR A 427 -31.38 -33.98 -3.45
N GLU A 428 -30.64 -33.74 -4.53
CA GLU A 428 -31.24 -33.29 -5.79
C GLU A 428 -32.22 -34.30 -6.36
N ASP A 429 -31.88 -35.59 -6.31
CA ASP A 429 -32.75 -36.68 -6.76
C ASP A 429 -33.97 -36.85 -5.86
N SER A 430 -33.81 -36.82 -4.53
CA SER A 430 -34.93 -36.83 -3.57
C SER A 430 -35.88 -35.66 -3.77
N TYR A 431 -35.34 -34.45 -3.91
CA TYR A 431 -36.15 -33.27 -4.17
C TYR A 431 -36.90 -33.38 -5.51
N ARG A 432 -36.25 -33.88 -6.56
CA ARG A 432 -36.90 -34.05 -7.88
C ARG A 432 -38.08 -35.01 -7.80
N ARG A 433 -37.95 -36.10 -7.02
CA ARG A 433 -39.06 -37.04 -6.74
C ARG A 433 -40.20 -36.36 -5.98
N LEU A 434 -39.90 -35.70 -4.85
CA LEU A 434 -40.89 -34.98 -4.05
C LEU A 434 -41.62 -33.89 -4.84
N GLN A 435 -40.90 -33.19 -5.71
CA GLN A 435 -41.48 -32.16 -6.59
C GLN A 435 -42.48 -32.76 -7.58
N ALA A 436 -42.19 -33.94 -8.12
CA ALA A 436 -43.11 -34.65 -9.02
C ALA A 436 -44.35 -35.15 -8.28
N GLU A 437 -44.20 -35.71 -7.07
CA GLU A 437 -45.34 -36.16 -6.25
C GLU A 437 -46.24 -34.99 -5.82
N MET A 438 -45.65 -33.87 -5.41
CA MET A 438 -46.38 -32.64 -5.06
C MET A 438 -47.13 -32.07 -6.28
N GLN A 439 -46.54 -32.13 -7.48
CA GLN A 439 -47.22 -31.68 -8.69
C GLN A 439 -48.41 -32.59 -9.04
N ASN A 440 -48.23 -33.91 -8.94
CA ASN A 440 -49.31 -34.88 -9.16
C ASN A 440 -50.48 -34.66 -8.17
N LEU A 441 -50.18 -34.38 -6.90
CA LEU A 441 -51.21 -34.06 -5.91
C LEU A 441 -51.96 -32.77 -6.25
N LYS A 442 -51.26 -31.73 -6.72
CA LYS A 442 -51.89 -30.49 -7.19
C LYS A 442 -52.82 -30.75 -8.38
N ASP A 443 -52.39 -31.58 -9.32
CA ASP A 443 -53.20 -31.92 -10.49
C ASP A 443 -54.47 -32.70 -10.08
N GLN A 444 -54.36 -33.67 -9.17
CA GLN A 444 -55.51 -34.40 -8.59
C GLN A 444 -56.50 -33.48 -7.86
N VAL A 445 -56.01 -32.52 -7.07
CA VAL A 445 -56.86 -31.54 -6.36
C VAL A 445 -57.55 -30.59 -7.35
N GLN A 446 -56.84 -30.15 -8.40
CA GLN A 446 -57.41 -29.29 -9.42
C GLN A 446 -58.48 -30.00 -10.25
N GLU A 447 -58.26 -31.28 -10.57
CA GLU A 447 -59.25 -32.12 -11.26
C GLU A 447 -60.50 -32.32 -10.40
N LEU A 448 -60.32 -32.68 -9.12
CA LEU A 448 -61.43 -32.79 -8.16
C LEU A 448 -62.25 -31.50 -8.06
N HIS A 449 -61.56 -30.34 -7.99
CA HIS A 449 -62.20 -29.04 -7.94
C HIS A 449 -62.99 -28.73 -9.23
N ARG A 450 -62.45 -29.12 -10.41
CA ARG A 450 -63.16 -28.96 -11.69
C ARG A 450 -64.41 -29.82 -11.75
N ASP A 451 -64.35 -31.07 -11.28
CA ASP A 451 -65.50 -31.98 -11.26
C ASP A 451 -66.60 -31.52 -10.32
N LEU A 452 -66.24 -31.02 -9.14
CA LEU A 452 -67.18 -30.42 -8.20
C LEU A 452 -67.89 -29.20 -8.79
N THR A 453 -67.15 -28.35 -9.51
CA THR A 453 -67.65 -27.06 -10.01
C THR A 453 -68.42 -27.19 -11.34
N LYS A 454 -68.04 -28.13 -12.22
CA LYS A 454 -68.63 -28.24 -13.56
C LYS A 454 -69.63 -29.38 -13.72
N HIS A 455 -69.40 -30.53 -13.07
CA HIS A 455 -70.15 -31.74 -13.37
C HIS A 455 -71.27 -32.04 -12.36
N HIS A 456 -71.39 -31.29 -11.25
CA HIS A 456 -72.29 -31.60 -10.11
C HIS A 456 -72.29 -33.10 -9.78
N ALA A 457 -71.16 -33.77 -10.00
CA ALA A 457 -71.07 -35.21 -9.87
C ALA A 457 -71.07 -35.57 -8.38
N LEU A 458 -71.74 -36.66 -8.02
CA LEU A 458 -71.64 -37.27 -6.69
C LEU A 458 -70.22 -37.81 -6.51
N ILE A 459 -69.30 -36.92 -6.11
CA ILE A 459 -67.93 -37.27 -5.76
C ILE A 459 -68.01 -38.22 -4.56
N LYS A 460 -67.50 -39.45 -4.74
CA LYS A 460 -67.36 -40.40 -3.64
C LYS A 460 -66.37 -39.83 -2.63
N ALA A 461 -66.76 -39.77 -1.35
CA ALA A 461 -65.90 -39.29 -0.25
C ALA A 461 -64.53 -40.03 -0.19
N GLU A 462 -64.47 -41.23 -0.76
CA GLU A 462 -63.28 -42.05 -0.94
C GLU A 462 -62.14 -41.33 -1.68
N ILE A 463 -62.42 -40.60 -2.78
CA ILE A 463 -61.39 -39.91 -3.59
C ILE A 463 -60.73 -38.78 -2.79
N MET A 464 -61.53 -38.05 -2.00
CA MET A 464 -61.02 -37.01 -1.11
C MET A 464 -60.19 -37.62 0.03
N GLY A 465 -60.59 -38.79 0.54
CA GLY A 465 -59.81 -39.59 1.49
C GLY A 465 -58.44 -39.98 0.94
N ASP A 466 -58.37 -40.43 -0.31
CA ASP A 466 -57.14 -40.84 -0.99
C ASP A 466 -56.17 -39.66 -1.21
N ILE A 467 -56.70 -38.50 -1.64
CA ILE A 467 -55.91 -37.27 -1.81
C ILE A 467 -55.34 -36.81 -0.47
N LEU A 468 -56.15 -36.82 0.61
CA LEU A 468 -55.70 -36.48 1.96
C LEU A 468 -54.66 -37.49 2.48
N HIS A 469 -54.79 -38.77 2.15
CA HIS A 469 -53.81 -39.78 2.51
C HIS A 469 -52.47 -39.56 1.79
N LYS A 470 -52.49 -39.33 0.48
CA LYS A 470 -51.29 -39.00 -0.32
C LYS A 470 -50.63 -37.70 0.15
N SER A 471 -51.41 -36.68 0.52
CA SER A 471 -50.87 -35.44 1.10
C SER A 471 -50.08 -35.71 2.37
N ARG A 472 -50.63 -36.49 3.31
CA ARG A 472 -49.93 -36.86 4.55
C ARG A 472 -48.68 -37.70 4.29
N GLN A 473 -48.70 -38.54 3.26
CA GLN A 473 -47.54 -39.34 2.86
C GLN A 473 -46.41 -38.44 2.34
N VAL A 474 -46.71 -37.47 1.47
CA VAL A 474 -45.74 -36.49 0.98
C VAL A 474 -45.19 -35.65 2.13
N ASP A 475 -46.03 -35.22 3.09
CA ASP A 475 -45.58 -34.49 4.28
C ASP A 475 -44.60 -35.32 5.13
N ALA A 476 -44.88 -36.62 5.32
CA ALA A 476 -44.00 -37.53 6.05
C ALA A 476 -42.65 -37.72 5.34
N GLN A 477 -42.65 -37.84 4.01
CA GLN A 477 -41.41 -37.93 3.23
C GLN A 477 -40.59 -36.63 3.31
N ILE A 478 -41.24 -35.46 3.21
CA ILE A 478 -40.57 -34.16 3.36
C ILE A 478 -39.92 -34.05 4.74
N ALA A 479 -40.64 -34.45 5.81
CA ALA A 479 -40.11 -34.43 7.17
C ALA A 479 -38.90 -35.38 7.32
N SER A 480 -38.94 -36.56 6.71
CA SER A 480 -37.84 -37.52 6.71
C SER A 480 -36.59 -36.98 5.98
N GLU A 481 -36.77 -36.41 4.78
CA GLU A 481 -35.66 -35.80 4.03
C GLU A 481 -35.08 -34.59 4.78
N TYR A 482 -35.92 -33.77 5.41
CA TYR A 482 -35.47 -32.65 6.24
C TYR A 482 -34.62 -33.12 7.43
N ALA A 483 -35.07 -34.13 8.16
CA ALA A 483 -34.32 -34.69 9.29
C ALA A 483 -32.98 -35.30 8.85
N SER A 484 -32.94 -35.94 7.69
CA SER A 484 -31.70 -36.46 7.08
C SER A 484 -30.69 -35.34 6.78
N LEU A 485 -31.15 -34.23 6.18
CA LEU A 485 -30.31 -33.05 5.94
C LEU A 485 -29.79 -32.42 7.23
N GLU A 486 -30.66 -32.32 8.24
CA GLU A 486 -30.28 -31.77 9.54
C GLU A 486 -29.25 -32.64 10.26
N GLY A 487 -29.37 -33.97 10.15
CA GLY A 487 -28.38 -34.92 10.67
C GLY A 487 -27.01 -34.82 10.01
N MET A 488 -26.95 -34.58 8.70
CA MET A 488 -25.69 -34.45 7.96
C MET A 488 -24.94 -33.14 8.24
N ARG A 489 -25.61 -32.13 8.81
CA ARG A 489 -24.98 -30.84 9.14
C ARG A 489 -23.75 -30.98 10.04
N ALA A 490 -23.87 -31.78 11.10
CA ALA A 490 -22.78 -31.97 12.06
C ALA A 490 -21.59 -32.72 11.43
N VAL A 491 -21.88 -33.70 10.58
CA VAL A 491 -20.87 -34.50 9.88
C VAL A 491 -20.06 -33.64 8.91
N PHE A 492 -20.72 -32.78 8.12
CA PHE A 492 -19.99 -31.88 7.23
C PHE A 492 -19.20 -30.81 7.96
N GLN A 493 -19.71 -30.31 9.09
CA GLN A 493 -18.98 -29.37 9.92
C GLN A 493 -17.64 -29.96 10.39
N GLU A 494 -17.64 -31.21 10.85
CA GLU A 494 -16.43 -31.94 11.27
C GLU A 494 -15.45 -32.12 10.10
N ILE A 495 -15.92 -32.59 8.94
CA ILE A 495 -15.08 -32.78 7.74
C ILE A 495 -14.43 -31.46 7.29
N TRP A 496 -15.17 -30.36 7.34
CA TRP A 496 -14.66 -29.04 6.96
C TRP A 496 -13.64 -28.50 7.96
N GLU A 497 -13.88 -28.69 9.27
CA GLU A 497 -12.94 -28.30 10.32
C GLU A 497 -11.62 -29.08 10.21
N GLU A 498 -11.67 -30.38 9.97
CA GLU A 498 -10.47 -31.20 9.74
C GLU A 498 -9.69 -30.75 8.50
N SER A 499 -10.40 -30.45 7.41
CA SER A 499 -9.79 -29.99 6.16
C SER A 499 -9.14 -28.60 6.34
N TYR A 500 -9.82 -27.70 7.06
CA TYR A 500 -9.28 -26.39 7.40
C TYR A 500 -8.02 -26.51 8.24
N GLN A 501 -8.03 -27.35 9.27
CA GLN A 501 -6.86 -27.56 10.13
C GLN A 501 -5.68 -28.15 9.35
N ARG A 502 -5.95 -29.10 8.43
CA ARG A 502 -4.90 -29.67 7.57
C ARG A 502 -4.22 -28.60 6.73
N VAL A 503 -5.00 -27.77 6.04
CA VAL A 503 -4.47 -26.68 5.20
C VAL A 503 -3.73 -25.65 6.05
N ALA A 504 -4.22 -25.31 7.24
CA ALA A 504 -3.54 -24.41 8.15
C ALA A 504 -2.14 -24.95 8.56
N ASN A 505 -2.05 -26.24 8.89
CA ASN A 505 -0.78 -26.88 9.20
C ASN A 505 0.18 -26.88 7.99
N GLU A 506 -0.32 -27.15 6.78
CA GLU A 506 0.47 -27.09 5.55
C GLU A 506 1.02 -25.69 5.27
N GLN A 507 0.21 -24.65 5.50
CA GLN A 507 0.64 -23.25 5.38
C GLN A 507 1.72 -22.89 6.40
N GLU A 508 1.54 -23.29 7.66
CA GLU A 508 2.55 -23.06 8.72
C GLU A 508 3.89 -23.72 8.37
N ILE A 509 3.87 -24.96 7.87
CA ILE A 509 5.08 -25.66 7.42
C ILE A 509 5.75 -24.91 6.26
N TYR A 510 4.96 -24.45 5.29
CA TYR A 510 5.48 -23.68 4.16
C TYR A 510 6.12 -22.36 4.59
N GLU A 511 5.49 -21.63 5.51
CA GLU A 511 6.03 -20.40 6.08
C GLU A 511 7.33 -20.64 6.85
N ALA A 512 7.42 -21.72 7.63
CA ALA A 512 8.65 -22.11 8.31
C ALA A 512 9.78 -22.41 7.32
N GLN A 513 9.49 -23.15 6.25
CA GLN A 513 10.46 -23.44 5.18
C GLN A 513 10.98 -22.16 4.50
N LEU A 514 10.12 -21.16 4.28
CA LEU A 514 10.53 -19.86 3.75
C LEU A 514 11.46 -19.12 4.71
N HIS A 515 11.16 -19.15 6.02
CA HIS A 515 12.01 -18.54 7.04
C HIS A 515 13.40 -19.19 7.09
N ASP A 516 13.47 -20.53 7.03
CA ASP A 516 14.75 -21.25 7.01
C ASP A 516 15.61 -20.82 5.81
N LEU A 517 15.02 -20.70 4.62
CA LEU A 517 15.73 -20.26 3.42
C LEU A 517 16.19 -18.79 3.52
N LEU A 518 15.37 -17.92 4.11
CA LEU A 518 15.75 -16.52 4.36
C LEU A 518 16.92 -16.42 5.35
N GLN A 519 16.91 -17.23 6.40
CA GLN A 519 18.00 -17.30 7.37
C GLN A 519 19.30 -17.74 6.69
N LEU A 520 19.29 -18.83 5.92
CA LEU A 520 20.47 -19.30 5.18
C LEU A 520 20.99 -18.24 4.21
N LYS A 521 20.10 -17.48 3.55
CA LYS A 521 20.50 -16.36 2.68
C LYS A 521 21.22 -15.26 3.46
N GLN A 522 20.74 -14.93 4.66
CA GLN A 522 21.36 -13.93 5.53
C GLN A 522 22.73 -14.39 6.04
N GLU A 523 22.85 -15.65 6.47
CA GLU A 523 24.13 -16.25 6.87
C GLU A 523 25.14 -16.24 5.72
N ASN A 524 24.72 -16.58 4.50
CA ASN A 524 25.59 -16.52 3.32
C ASN A 524 26.02 -15.07 2.99
N ALA A 525 25.14 -14.09 3.13
CA ALA A 525 25.49 -12.68 2.97
C ALA A 525 26.56 -12.24 4.00
N TYR A 526 26.45 -12.72 5.24
CA TYR A 526 27.44 -12.49 6.29
C TYR A 526 28.79 -13.14 5.94
N LEU A 527 28.80 -14.42 5.55
CA LEU A 527 30.01 -15.13 5.11
C LEU A 527 30.67 -14.46 3.90
N THR A 528 29.87 -13.98 2.94
CA THR A 528 30.35 -13.22 1.78
C THR A 528 31.03 -11.93 2.21
N THR A 529 30.48 -11.24 3.20
CA THR A 529 31.05 -10.01 3.76
C THR A 529 32.40 -10.27 4.43
N ILE A 530 32.48 -11.30 5.28
CA ILE A 530 33.75 -11.74 5.90
C ILE A 530 34.77 -12.10 4.82
N THR A 531 34.36 -12.88 3.82
CA THR A 531 35.25 -13.33 2.74
C THR A 531 35.82 -12.13 1.96
N LYS A 532 34.98 -11.12 1.65
CA LYS A 532 35.42 -9.87 1.02
C LYS A 532 36.44 -9.12 1.88
N GLN A 533 36.26 -9.08 3.20
CA GLN A 533 37.18 -8.43 4.13
C GLN A 533 38.52 -9.18 4.26
N ILE A 534 38.51 -10.52 4.24
CA ILE A 534 39.72 -11.34 4.39
C ILE A 534 40.52 -11.49 3.08
N THR A 535 39.84 -11.41 1.93
CA THR A 535 40.43 -11.51 0.58
C THR A 535 41.73 -10.69 0.38
N PRO A 536 41.82 -9.39 0.73
CA PRO A 536 43.06 -8.63 0.56
C PRO A 536 44.22 -9.17 1.39
N TYR A 537 43.97 -9.66 2.62
CA TYR A 537 45.00 -10.26 3.48
C TYR A 537 45.52 -11.58 2.88
N VAL A 538 44.61 -12.43 2.39
CA VAL A 538 44.98 -13.69 1.73
C VAL A 538 45.81 -13.43 0.47
N ARG A 539 45.45 -12.44 -0.35
CA ARG A 539 46.23 -12.04 -1.53
C ARG A 539 47.61 -11.49 -1.15
N SER A 540 47.71 -10.75 -0.06
CA SER A 540 49.00 -10.26 0.46
C SER A 540 49.90 -11.41 0.90
N ILE A 541 49.35 -12.38 1.65
CA ILE A 541 50.07 -13.58 2.11
C ILE A 541 50.51 -14.45 0.92
N ALA A 542 49.64 -14.66 -0.08
CA ALA A 542 49.97 -15.42 -1.28
C ALA A 542 51.14 -14.80 -2.06
N LYS A 543 51.14 -13.47 -2.23
CA LYS A 543 52.26 -12.73 -2.85
C LYS A 543 53.55 -12.83 -2.04
N VAL A 544 53.47 -12.88 -0.71
CA VAL A 544 54.65 -13.08 0.14
C VAL A 544 55.17 -14.52 0.02
N LYS A 545 54.29 -15.52 -0.02
CA LYS A 545 54.66 -16.93 -0.23
C LYS A 545 55.34 -17.16 -1.58
N GLU A 546 54.80 -16.57 -2.65
CA GLU A 546 55.37 -16.64 -4.01
C GLU A 546 56.78 -16.01 -4.08
N ARG A 547 57.06 -14.99 -3.25
CA ARG A 547 58.39 -14.39 -3.13
C ARG A 547 59.38 -15.22 -2.30
N LEU A 548 58.88 -16.08 -1.41
CA LEU A 548 59.70 -16.96 -0.57
C LEU A 548 60.04 -18.29 -1.28
N GLU A 549 59.28 -18.71 -2.29
CA GLU A 549 59.51 -19.94 -3.06
C GLU A 549 59.59 -19.67 -4.58
N PRO A 550 60.73 -19.21 -5.13
CA PRO A 550 60.90 -19.05 -6.57
C PRO A 550 61.29 -20.39 -7.23
N SER A 551 60.31 -21.05 -7.87
CA SER A 551 60.38 -22.14 -8.86
C SER A 551 61.34 -23.33 -8.65
N ARG A 552 60.74 -24.53 -8.56
CA ARG A 552 61.26 -25.74 -9.24
C ARG A 552 60.23 -26.21 -10.28
N THR A 553 60.67 -26.30 -11.53
CA THR A 553 59.90 -26.67 -12.72
C THR A 553 59.74 -28.19 -12.92
N HIS A 554 58.56 -28.55 -13.46
CA HIS A 554 58.16 -29.75 -14.26
C HIS A 554 58.04 -31.13 -13.59
N VAL A 555 56.86 -31.77 -13.71
CA VAL A 555 56.53 -32.84 -14.69
C VAL A 555 54.99 -33.01 -14.79
N THR A 556 54.55 -33.33 -16.02
CA THR A 556 53.23 -33.53 -16.67
C THR A 556 52.05 -34.17 -15.92
N CYS A 557 50.82 -33.72 -16.21
CA CYS A 557 49.90 -34.49 -17.09
C CYS A 557 48.76 -33.62 -17.66
N SER A 558 48.57 -33.77 -18.97
CA SER A 558 47.54 -33.13 -19.80
C SER A 558 46.15 -33.62 -19.43
N PHE A 559 45.17 -32.73 -19.25
CA PHE A 559 43.82 -32.91 -19.78
C PHE A 559 43.18 -31.55 -20.04
N ARG A 560 42.69 -31.41 -21.27
CA ARG A 560 42.02 -30.25 -21.85
C ARG A 560 40.83 -29.79 -20.99
N ASN A 561 40.61 -28.47 -20.93
CA ASN A 561 39.38 -27.83 -21.38
C ASN A 561 39.55 -26.30 -21.33
N ASP A 562 39.49 -25.67 -22.51
CA ASP A 562 39.45 -24.21 -22.65
C ASP A 562 38.10 -23.62 -22.21
N PRO A 563 38.09 -22.33 -21.79
CA PRO A 563 36.92 -21.64 -21.25
C PRO A 563 36.22 -20.79 -22.32
N VAL A 564 34.88 -20.72 -22.27
CA VAL A 564 34.11 -19.69 -22.99
C VAL A 564 33.44 -18.78 -21.96
N GLY A 565 33.78 -17.49 -22.06
CA GLY A 565 33.34 -16.42 -21.18
C GLY A 565 31.84 -16.13 -21.27
N VAL A 566 31.29 -15.73 -20.12
CA VAL A 566 29.95 -15.19 -20.00
C VAL A 566 30.02 -13.68 -20.18
N THR A 567 29.49 -13.20 -21.30
CA THR A 567 29.05 -11.81 -21.47
C THR A 567 27.59 -11.69 -21.07
N GLU A 568 27.31 -10.73 -20.18
CA GLU A 568 25.99 -10.27 -19.77
C GLU A 568 25.11 -9.90 -20.98
N LYS A 569 23.82 -10.29 -20.95
CA LYS A 569 22.73 -9.60 -21.66
C LYS A 569 21.35 -9.90 -21.05
N ARG A 570 20.85 -8.91 -20.30
CA ARG A 570 19.51 -8.29 -20.37
C ARG A 570 18.29 -9.23 -20.52
N GLU A 571 17.59 -9.47 -19.41
CA GLU A 571 16.22 -9.98 -19.38
C GLU A 571 15.19 -8.88 -19.73
N LYS A 572 14.24 -9.22 -20.61
CA LYS A 572 12.92 -8.61 -20.71
C LYS A 572 11.89 -9.74 -20.62
N THR A 573 10.93 -9.52 -19.74
CA THR A 573 9.72 -10.29 -19.42
C THR A 573 8.83 -10.60 -20.63
N SER A 574 8.28 -11.82 -20.66
CA SER A 574 6.99 -12.13 -21.28
C SER A 574 6.34 -13.36 -20.61
N GLU A 575 5.06 -13.19 -20.28
CA GLU A 575 4.13 -14.13 -19.62
C GLU A 575 3.90 -15.45 -20.40
N PRO A 576 3.38 -16.51 -19.74
CA PRO A 576 2.78 -17.64 -20.44
C PRO A 576 1.25 -17.63 -20.32
N ARG A 577 0.57 -17.76 -21.47
CA ARG A 577 -0.81 -18.22 -21.53
C ARG A 577 -0.94 -19.29 -22.62
N GLY A 578 -1.48 -20.43 -22.22
CA GLY A 578 -2.49 -21.11 -23.02
C GLY A 578 -2.07 -22.36 -23.79
N ASN A 579 -2.44 -23.49 -23.18
CA ASN A 579 -3.19 -24.58 -23.79
C ASN A 579 -2.49 -25.54 -24.76
N GLY A 580 -2.65 -26.84 -24.44
CA GLY A 580 -2.82 -27.83 -25.50
C GLY A 580 -2.69 -29.29 -25.10
N ARG A 581 -3.72 -29.79 -24.40
CA ARG A 581 -4.47 -31.00 -24.82
C ARG A 581 -3.83 -32.40 -24.69
N THR A 582 -4.49 -33.20 -23.81
CA THR A 582 -5.07 -34.56 -24.01
C THR A 582 -4.17 -35.74 -24.45
N LEU A 583 -4.34 -37.01 -24.05
CA LEU A 583 -5.37 -37.79 -23.34
C LEU A 583 -4.82 -39.23 -23.17
N ASN A 584 -5.00 -39.85 -21.99
CA ASN A 584 -5.16 -41.30 -21.67
C ASN A 584 -4.06 -42.31 -22.14
N SER A 585 -3.80 -43.49 -21.55
CA SER A 585 -4.57 -44.38 -20.68
C SER A 585 -3.67 -45.55 -20.20
N LEU A 586 -4.14 -46.24 -19.14
CA LEU A 586 -3.98 -47.68 -18.82
C LEU A 586 -2.70 -48.24 -18.13
N THR A 587 -2.92 -48.61 -16.85
CA THR A 587 -2.83 -49.93 -16.19
C THR A 587 -1.63 -50.90 -16.37
N GLU A 588 -1.30 -51.50 -15.22
CA GLU A 588 -0.66 -52.80 -14.91
C GLU A 588 0.86 -52.89 -14.69
N GLU A 589 1.18 -53.52 -13.54
CA GLU A 589 2.46 -54.09 -13.05
C GLU A 589 3.17 -55.04 -14.05
N PRO A 590 4.40 -55.63 -13.84
CA PRO A 590 5.11 -56.00 -12.58
C PRO A 590 6.68 -55.92 -12.69
N PRO A 591 7.50 -56.83 -12.12
CA PRO A 591 7.94 -57.01 -10.72
C PRO A 591 9.48 -56.90 -10.59
N LEU A 592 10.06 -57.10 -9.39
CA LEU A 592 11.27 -57.95 -9.24
C LEU A 592 11.59 -58.29 -7.76
N LYS A 593 11.80 -59.59 -7.55
CA LYS A 593 12.20 -60.29 -6.32
C LYS A 593 13.62 -59.92 -5.89
N ASN A 594 13.88 -59.91 -4.58
CA ASN A 594 15.04 -60.64 -4.06
C ASN A 594 14.87 -61.13 -2.61
N LYS A 595 15.44 -62.32 -2.37
CA LYS A 595 15.32 -63.18 -1.19
C LYS A 595 16.31 -62.83 -0.07
N ASP A 596 15.81 -63.01 1.15
CA ASP A 596 16.40 -63.65 2.35
C ASP A 596 17.78 -63.23 2.92
N ALA A 597 17.75 -62.69 4.15
CA ALA A 597 18.06 -63.38 5.43
C ALA A 597 18.95 -62.58 6.39
N HIS A 598 18.43 -62.21 7.58
CA HIS A 598 18.92 -62.64 8.91
C HIS A 598 18.17 -61.95 10.07
N ARG A 599 17.69 -62.77 11.03
CA ARG A 599 17.15 -62.45 12.38
C ARG A 599 18.33 -62.53 13.41
N PRO A 600 18.16 -62.44 14.76
CA PRO A 600 17.18 -61.79 15.65
C PRO A 600 17.81 -60.98 16.83
N ARG A 601 17.00 -60.21 17.59
CA ARG A 601 16.91 -60.37 19.07
C ARG A 601 15.72 -59.65 19.71
N GLN A 602 14.90 -60.43 20.44
CA GLN A 602 13.89 -60.00 21.42
C GLN A 602 14.53 -59.95 22.83
N LYS A 603 13.89 -59.21 23.75
CA LYS A 603 14.02 -59.42 25.20
C LYS A 603 12.63 -59.40 25.85
N ASN A 604 12.37 -60.45 26.65
CA ASN A 604 11.13 -60.79 27.36
C ASN A 604 11.08 -60.23 28.80
N GLY A 605 9.87 -60.25 29.36
CA GLY A 605 9.48 -60.35 30.79
C GLY A 605 8.06 -59.79 30.94
N GLY A 606 6.97 -60.52 31.26
CA GLY A 606 6.75 -61.60 32.26
C GLY A 606 6.52 -60.93 33.63
N ASP A 607 5.45 -61.10 34.41
CA ASP A 607 4.35 -62.07 34.49
C ASP A 607 3.19 -61.51 35.36
N ALA A 608 2.05 -62.22 35.34
CA ALA A 608 0.73 -62.01 35.99
C ALA A 608 0.73 -62.13 37.56
N PRO A 609 -0.36 -62.41 38.34
CA PRO A 609 -1.80 -62.69 38.06
C PRO A 609 -2.78 -61.97 39.05
N THR A 610 -4.14 -62.09 39.08
CA THR A 610 -4.93 -63.30 39.30
C THR A 610 -6.46 -63.03 39.28
N ARG A 611 -7.20 -64.03 38.75
CA ARG A 611 -8.53 -64.57 39.14
C ARG A 611 -9.81 -63.73 38.93
N ARG A 612 -10.69 -64.14 38.01
CA ARG A 612 -11.79 -65.17 38.08
C ARG A 612 -13.09 -64.50 38.58
N GLU A 613 -14.29 -64.74 38.07
CA GLU A 613 -14.88 -65.86 37.34
C GLU A 613 -16.17 -65.33 36.63
N ARG A 614 -16.48 -65.93 35.47
CA ARG A 614 -17.74 -65.89 34.70
C ARG A 614 -18.82 -66.76 35.40
N PRO A 615 -20.03 -67.00 34.84
CA PRO A 615 -20.85 -66.21 33.90
C PRO A 615 -22.37 -66.20 34.27
N THR A 616 -23.14 -65.28 33.68
CA THR A 616 -24.29 -65.64 32.81
C THR A 616 -24.53 -64.50 31.84
#